data_AF-A0A3N4LG42-F1
#
_entry.id   AF-A0A3N4LG42-F1
#
_cell.length_a   1.000
_cell.length_b   1.000
_cell.length_c   1.000
_cell.angle_alpha   90.00
_cell.angle_beta   90.00
_cell.angle_gamma   90.00
#
_symmetry.space_group_name_H-M   'P 1'
#
loop_
_entity.id
_entity.type
_entity.pdbx_description
1 polymer ?
#
loop_
_entity_poly.entity_id
_entity_poly.type
_entity_poly.pdbx_seq_one_letter_code
_entity_poly.pdbx_strand_id
1 'polypeptide(L)'
;ELKAASARDGAPDTVMQLAGYVREVFGAQVTRRFVHAFTICGPFLRCFLFDRAGISISERINIKKNDRTQKIFSRILQAYVSMDAVQLGFN
;
A
#
# COMPACT_ATOMS: atom_id res chain seq x y z
N GLU A 1 -5.47 -2.18 -3.56
CA GLU A 1 -6.13 -3.29 -4.29
C GLU A 1 -6.66 -4.34 -3.33
N LEU A 2 -7.92 -4.76 -3.47
CA LEU A 2 -8.53 -5.82 -2.65
C LEU A 2 -8.72 -7.08 -3.50
N LYS A 3 -8.22 -8.22 -3.04
CA LYS A 3 -8.42 -9.52 -3.68
C LYS A 3 -8.88 -10.53 -2.62
N ALA A 4 -9.81 -11.40 -2.98
CA ALA A 4 -10.25 -12.46 -2.06
C ALA A 4 -9.18 -13.55 -1.86
N ALA A 5 -8.49 -13.93 -2.95
CA ALA A 5 -7.50 -15.00 -2.93
C ALA A 5 -6.18 -14.55 -2.30
N SER A 6 -5.74 -15.26 -1.25
CA SER A 6 -4.46 -15.03 -0.57
C SER A 6 -3.24 -15.23 -1.48
N ALA A 7 -3.35 -16.13 -2.47
CA ALA A 7 -2.31 -16.40 -3.46
C ALA A 7 -1.95 -15.17 -4.33
N ARG A 8 -2.76 -14.11 -4.29
CA ARG A 8 -2.49 -12.86 -5.02
C ARG A 8 -1.59 -11.90 -4.25
N ASP A 9 -1.28 -12.16 -2.97
CA ASP A 9 -0.31 -11.34 -2.21
C ASP A 9 1.09 -11.49 -2.81
N GLY A 10 1.71 -10.36 -3.15
CA GLY A 10 3.05 -10.32 -3.74
C GLY A 10 3.17 -10.97 -5.13
N ALA A 11 2.07 -11.46 -5.71
CA ALA A 11 2.08 -12.03 -7.06
C ALA A 11 2.53 -10.95 -8.07
N PRO A 12 3.41 -11.28 -9.04
CA PRO A 12 3.95 -10.31 -10.00
C PRO A 12 2.86 -9.49 -10.68
N ASP A 13 1.79 -10.11 -11.15
CA ASP A 13 0.66 -9.42 -11.78
C ASP A 13 -0.01 -8.39 -10.87
N THR A 14 -0.16 -8.71 -9.57
CA THR A 14 -0.78 -7.81 -8.60
C THR A 14 0.12 -6.59 -8.37
N VAL A 15 1.44 -6.80 -8.28
CA VAL A 15 2.42 -5.72 -8.12
C VAL A 15 2.50 -4.87 -9.39
N MET A 16 2.51 -5.48 -10.57
CA MET A 16 2.49 -4.78 -11.86
C MET A 16 1.21 -3.94 -12.04
N GLN A 17 0.05 -4.50 -11.68
CA GLN A 17 -1.22 -3.77 -11.69
C GLN A 17 -1.14 -2.54 -10.78
N LEU A 18 -0.62 -2.70 -9.56
CA LEU A 18 -0.45 -1.60 -8.61
C LEU A 18 0.51 -0.52 -9.13
N ALA A 19 1.64 -0.93 -9.73
CA ALA A 19 2.59 -0.02 -10.36
C ALA A 19 1.96 0.75 -11.53
N GLY A 20 1.08 0.10 -12.30
CA GLY A 20 0.28 0.74 -13.36
C GLY A 20 -0.56 1.90 -12.82
N TYR A 21 -1.31 1.68 -11.73
CA TYR A 21 -2.10 2.72 -11.08
C TYR A 21 -1.22 3.85 -10.52
N VAL A 22 -0.08 3.51 -9.90
CA VAL A 22 0.86 4.52 -9.39
C VAL A 22 1.45 5.38 -10.50
N ARG A 23 1.78 4.77 -11.64
CA ARG A 23 2.27 5.49 -12.82
C ARG A 23 1.24 6.53 -13.29
N GLU A 24 -0.04 6.17 -13.30
CA GLU A 24 -1.12 7.10 -13.64
C GLU A 24 -1.20 8.26 -12.65
N VAL A 25 -1.07 7.99 -11.34
CA VAL A 25 -1.02 9.05 -10.30
C VAL A 25 0.15 10.00 -10.55
N PHE A 26 1.36 9.49 -10.81
CA PHE A 26 2.52 10.33 -11.09
C PHE A 26 2.42 11.13 -12.39
N GLY A 27 1.69 10.62 -13.37
CA GLY A 27 1.38 11.33 -14.62
C GLY A 27 0.37 12.46 -14.40
N ALA A 28 -0.66 12.23 -13.60
CA ALA A 28 -1.69 13.22 -13.28
C ALA A 28 -1.23 14.27 -12.26
N GLN A 29 -0.28 13.92 -11.39
CA GLN A 29 0.22 14.77 -10.30
C GLN A 29 1.74 14.84 -10.36
N VAL A 30 2.28 15.69 -11.24
CA VAL A 30 3.73 15.68 -11.55
C VAL A 30 4.61 15.99 -10.33
N THR A 31 4.11 16.82 -9.40
CA THR A 31 4.82 17.21 -8.17
C THR A 31 4.69 16.20 -7.03
N ARG A 32 3.92 15.12 -7.21
CA ARG A 32 3.78 14.05 -6.22
C ARG A 32 5.14 13.39 -5.98
N ARG A 33 5.61 13.42 -4.72
CA ARG A 33 6.92 12.89 -4.29
C ARG A 33 6.91 11.38 -4.18
N PHE A 34 5.83 10.83 -3.62
CA PHE A 34 5.64 9.40 -3.46
C PHE A 34 4.14 9.05 -3.41
N VAL A 35 3.82 7.77 -3.59
CA VAL A 35 2.47 7.22 -3.52
C VAL A 35 2.47 6.05 -2.55
N HIS A 36 1.66 6.18 -1.51
CA HIS A 36 1.33 5.05 -0.64
C HIS A 36 0.34 4.14 -1.34
N ALA A 37 0.56 2.84 -1.24
CA ALA A 37 -0.36 1.84 -1.73
C ALA A 37 -0.38 0.61 -0.81
N PHE A 38 -1.45 -0.17 -0.89
CA PHE A 38 -1.54 -1.42 -0.15
C PHE A 38 -2.39 -2.45 -0.87
N THR A 39 -2.10 -3.71 -0.60
CA THR A 39 -2.90 -4.86 -1.02
C THR A 39 -3.50 -5.53 0.20
N ILE A 40 -4.78 -5.88 0.11
CA ILE A 40 -5.43 -6.80 1.05
C ILE A 40 -5.82 -8.03 0.23
N CYS A 41 -5.20 -9.17 0.52
CA CYS A 41 -5.40 -10.44 -0.19
C CYS A 41 -5.81 -11.51 0.82
N GLY A 42 -7.12 -11.77 0.93
CA GLY A 42 -7.66 -12.56 2.04
C GLY A 42 -7.34 -11.88 3.40
N PRO A 43 -6.70 -12.57 4.36
CA PRO A 43 -6.32 -11.98 5.64
C PRO A 43 -4.97 -11.23 5.60
N PHE A 44 -4.31 -11.17 4.44
CA PHE A 44 -2.96 -10.62 4.32
C PHE A 44 -2.98 -9.17 3.85
N LEU A 45 -2.32 -8.30 4.60
CA LEU A 45 -2.00 -6.93 4.22
C LEU A 45 -0.54 -6.84 3.80
N ARG A 46 -0.28 -6.05 2.76
CA ARG A 46 1.08 -5.59 2.41
C ARG A 46 1.02 -4.12 2.02
N CYS A 47 1.97 -3.34 2.52
CA CYS A 47 2.10 -1.93 2.25
C CYS A 47 3.25 -1.70 1.25
N PHE A 48 3.08 -0.68 0.43
CA PHE A 48 4.02 -0.26 -0.59
C PHE A 48 4.17 1.26 -0.53
N LEU A 49 5.40 1.72 -0.67
CA LEU A 49 5.72 3.13 -0.88
C LEU A 49 6.45 3.24 -2.20
N PHE A 50 5.81 3.87 -3.17
CA PHE A 50 6.40 4.12 -4.47
C PHE A 50 6.93 5.54 -4.52
N ASP A 51 8.15 5.73 -4.98
CA ASP A 51 8.70 7.02 -5.33
C ASP A 51 9.20 6.98 -6.78
N ARG A 52 9.92 8.01 -7.20
CA ARG A 52 10.46 8.10 -8.56
C ARG A 52 11.67 7.17 -8.79
N ALA A 53 12.28 6.63 -7.73
CA ALA A 53 13.41 5.72 -7.79
C ALA A 53 12.98 4.24 -7.77
N GLY A 54 11.79 3.94 -7.24
CA GLY A 54 11.24 2.59 -7.27
C GLY A 54 10.17 2.35 -6.21
N ILE A 55 10.23 1.17 -5.59
CA ILE A 55 9.23 0.68 -4.65
C ILE A 55 9.89 0.13 -3.39
N SER A 56 9.43 0.59 -2.24
CA SER A 56 9.69 -0.03 -0.93
C SER A 56 8.49 -0.87 -0.53
N ILE A 57 8.74 -2.10 -0.09
CA ILE A 57 7.68 -3.10 0.16
C ILE A 57 7.80 -3.60 1.59
N SER A 58 6.69 -3.61 2.33
CA SER A 58 6.65 -4.19 3.67
C SER A 58 6.68 -5.71 3.63
N GLU A 59 7.00 -6.32 4.77
CA GLU A 59 6.63 -7.72 5.02
C GLU A 59 5.11 -7.91 4.96
N ARG A 60 4.71 -9.17 4.72
CA ARG A 60 3.30 -9.57 4.75
C ARG A 60 2.78 -9.62 6.18
N ILE A 61 1.67 -8.92 6.43
CA ILE A 61 1.00 -8.93 7.73
C ILE A 61 -0.27 -9.79 7.63
N ASN A 62 -0.34 -10.88 8.39
CA ASN A 62 -1.60 -11.60 8.57
C ASN A 62 -2.44 -10.85 9.62
N ILE A 63 -3.43 -10.08 9.17
CA ILE A 63 -4.29 -9.24 10.03
C ILE A 63 -4.94 -10.09 11.13
N LYS A 64 -5.38 -11.31 10.79
CA LYS A 64 -6.12 -12.21 11.69
C LYS A 64 -5.24 -13.08 12.58
N LYS A 65 -3.90 -12.88 12.59
CA LYS A 65 -2.98 -13.74 13.37
C LYS A 65 -3.19 -13.63 14.87
N ASN A 66 -3.34 -12.42 15.40
CA ASN A 66 -3.60 -12.14 16.81
C ASN A 66 -4.01 -10.66 17.02
N ASP A 67 -4.34 -10.28 18.25
CA ASP A 67 -4.72 -8.91 18.61
C ASP A 67 -3.68 -7.87 18.21
N ARG A 68 -2.38 -8.22 18.25
CA ARG A 68 -1.31 -7.31 17.85
C ARG A 68 -1.39 -6.99 16.36
N THR A 69 -1.58 -8.00 15.50
CA THR A 69 -1.69 -7.76 14.05
C THR A 69 -2.97 -7.03 13.68
N GLN A 70 -4.07 -7.27 14.40
CA GLN A 70 -5.31 -6.50 14.24
C GLN A 70 -5.09 -5.02 14.63
N LYS A 71 -4.43 -4.77 15.77
CA LYS A 71 -4.07 -3.39 16.20
C LYS A 71 -3.14 -2.70 15.20
N ILE A 72 -2.18 -3.42 14.62
CA ILE A 72 -1.31 -2.88 13.56
C ILE A 72 -2.15 -2.45 12.35
N PHE A 73 -3.07 -3.29 11.88
CA PHE A 73 -3.96 -2.94 10.78
C PHE A 73 -4.78 -1.68 11.08
N SER A 74 -5.40 -1.60 12.26
CA SER A 74 -6.15 -0.40 12.67
C SER A 74 -5.27 0.85 12.73
N ARG A 75 -4.02 0.73 13.22
CA ARG A 75 -3.06 1.84 13.26
C ARG A 75 -2.63 2.31 11.88
N ILE A 76 -2.45 1.39 10.92
CA ILE A 76 -2.14 1.74 9.54
C ILE A 76 -3.28 2.58 8.94
N LEU A 77 -4.54 2.15 9.13
CA LEU A 77 -5.70 2.92 8.66
C LEU A 77 -5.80 4.27 9.35
N GLN A 78 -5.63 4.31 10.68
CA GLN A 78 -5.64 5.56 11.44
C GLN A 78 -4.54 6.51 10.96
N ALA A 79 -3.34 6.00 10.69
CA ALA A 79 -2.24 6.81 10.17
C ALA A 79 -2.63 7.47 8.83
N TYR A 80 -3.20 6.72 7.88
CA TYR A 80 -3.64 7.30 6.61
C TYR A 80 -4.72 8.36 6.75
N VAL A 81 -5.63 8.21 7.72
CA VAL A 81 -6.68 9.20 7.99
C VAL A 81 -6.09 10.48 8.63
N SER A 82 -5.02 10.35 9.41
CA SER A 82 -4.40 11.47 10.13
C SER A 82 -3.24 12.14 9.38
N MET A 83 -2.77 11.56 8.27
CA MET A 83 -1.65 12.11 7.52
C MET A 83 -2.03 13.43 6.82
N ASP A 84 -1.14 14.41 6.91
CA ASP A 84 -1.25 15.63 6.13
C ASP A 84 -0.85 15.40 4.65
N ALA A 85 -0.99 16.46 3.84
CA ALA A 85 -0.69 16.40 2.42
C ALA A 85 0.78 16.00 2.16
N VAL A 86 1.71 16.52 2.95
CA VAL A 86 3.16 16.26 2.81
C VAL A 86 3.46 14.80 3.14
N GLN A 87 2.89 14.26 4.22
CA GLN A 87 3.02 12.86 4.63
C GLN A 87 2.34 11.88 3.66
N LEU A 88 1.30 12.34 2.96
CA LEU A 88 0.70 11.61 1.85
C LEU A 88 1.56 11.66 0.58
N GLY A 89 2.50 12.59 0.48
CA GLY A 89 3.45 12.71 -0.63
C GLY A 89 3.14 13.84 -1.61
N PHE A 90 2.18 14.72 -1.29
CA PHE A 90 2.05 16.01 -1.98
C PHE A 90 3.26 16.92 -1.63
N ASN A 91 3.45 17.93 -2.47
CA ASN A 91 4.42 19.00 -2.26
C ASN A 91 3.73 20.19 -1.60
#